data_AF-A0A8C7NQI4-F1
#
_entry.id   AF-A0A8C7NQI4-F1
#
_cell.length_a   1.000
_cell.length_b   1.000
_cell.length_c   1.000
_cell.angle_alpha   90.00
_cell.angle_beta   90.00
_cell.angle_gamma   90.00
#
_symmetry.space_group_name_H-M   'P 1'
#
loop_
_entity.id
_entity.type
_entity.pdbx_description
1 polymer ?
#
loop_
_entity_poly.entity_id
_entity_poly.type
_entity_poly.pdbx_seq_one_letter_code
_entity_poly.pdbx_strand_id
1 'polypeptide(L)'
;MSQKQIYYSDKYDDEKFEYRHVMLPKDIAKRVPKTHLMSETEWRNLGVQQSQGWIHYMIHQPEQSVFRPLPFYIVTFQPFQK
;
A
#
# COMPACT_ATOMS: atom_id res chain seq x y z
N MET A 1 -13.95 -2.85 17.98
CA MET A 1 -12.69 -2.07 18.01
C MET A 1 -12.34 -1.69 16.58
N SER A 2 -12.56 -0.44 16.22
CA SER A 2 -12.53 0.07 14.84
C SER A 2 -11.12 0.02 14.28
N GLN A 3 -10.79 -0.97 13.44
CA GLN A 3 -9.55 -0.98 12.65
C GLN A 3 -9.65 0.06 11.52
N LYS A 4 -9.73 1.35 11.89
CA LYS A 4 -9.76 2.49 10.96
C LYS A 4 -8.37 3.02 10.65
N GLN A 5 -7.33 2.45 11.25
CA GLN A 5 -5.97 2.94 11.11
C GLN A 5 -5.26 2.18 10.00
N ILE A 6 -4.67 2.94 9.07
CA ILE A 6 -3.78 2.42 8.04
C ILE A 6 -2.52 1.88 8.74
N TYR A 7 -2.12 0.66 8.41
CA TYR A 7 -0.91 0.05 8.94
C TYR A 7 0.23 0.15 7.93
N TYR A 8 1.40 0.52 8.43
CA TYR A 8 2.62 0.66 7.66
C TYR A 8 3.60 -0.40 8.14
N SER A 9 4.15 -1.17 7.21
CA SER A 9 5.22 -2.11 7.53
C SER A 9 6.56 -1.42 7.71
N ASP A 10 7.48 -2.17 8.30
CA ASP A 10 8.91 -1.85 8.25
C ASP A 10 9.38 -1.78 6.80
N LYS A 11 10.34 -0.90 6.57
CA LYS A 11 10.95 -0.76 5.25
C LYS A 11 11.92 -1.91 5.03
N TYR A 12 11.99 -2.36 3.78
CA TYR A 12 12.95 -3.37 3.35
C TYR A 12 13.51 -2.94 1.99
N ASP A 13 14.79 -3.13 1.78
CA ASP A 13 15.50 -2.63 0.61
C ASP A 13 16.14 -3.76 -0.20
N ASP A 14 16.34 -3.47 -1.49
CA ASP A 14 17.27 -4.20 -2.34
C ASP A 14 18.43 -3.28 -2.78
N GLU A 15 19.23 -3.71 -3.76
CA GLU A 15 20.39 -2.93 -4.23
C GLU A 15 20.03 -1.57 -4.87
N LYS A 16 18.76 -1.36 -5.26
CA LYS A 16 18.32 -0.23 -6.10
C LYS A 16 17.15 0.55 -5.52
N PHE A 17 16.30 -0.07 -4.71
CA PHE A 17 15.05 0.50 -4.23
C PHE A 17 14.78 0.16 -2.76
N GLU A 18 14.08 1.07 -2.10
CA GLU A 18 13.50 0.87 -0.77
C GLU A 18 12.01 0.57 -0.94
N TYR A 19 11.51 -0.46 -0.26
CA TYR A 19 10.13 -0.93 -0.34
C TYR A 19 9.43 -0.83 1.00
N ARG A 20 8.11 -0.69 0.94
CA ARG A 20 7.20 -0.79 2.08
C ARG A 20 5.83 -1.23 1.58
N HIS A 21 5.16 -2.10 2.33
CA HIS A 21 3.75 -2.37 2.12
C HIS A 21 2.87 -1.61 3.12
N VAL A 22 1.75 -1.09 2.63
CA VAL A 22 0.75 -0.36 3.41
C VAL A 22 -0.54 -1.17 3.40
N MET A 23 -0.97 -1.65 4.56
CA MET A 23 -2.22 -2.38 4.70
C MET A 23 -3.37 -1.38 4.89
N LEU A 24 -4.37 -1.48 4.02
CA LEU A 24 -5.52 -0.59 4.05
C LEU A 24 -6.69 -1.26 4.76
N PRO A 25 -7.42 -0.52 5.62
CA PRO A 25 -8.67 -1.04 6.18
C PRO A 25 -9.70 -1.26 5.07
N LYS A 26 -10.64 -2.18 5.30
CA LYS A 26 -11.64 -2.61 4.30
C LYS A 26 -12.41 -1.46 3.65
N ASP A 27 -12.66 -0.39 4.40
CA ASP A 27 -13.41 0.78 3.94
C ASP A 27 -12.62 1.63 2.91
N ILE A 28 -11.29 1.69 3.07
CA ILE A 28 -10.39 2.40 2.16
C ILE A 28 -10.04 1.51 0.97
N ALA A 29 -9.82 0.22 1.20
CA ALA A 29 -9.49 -0.76 0.15
C ALA A 29 -10.54 -0.78 -0.99
N LYS A 30 -11.82 -0.55 -0.68
CA LYS A 30 -12.90 -0.44 -1.68
C LYS A 30 -12.75 0.75 -2.65
N ARG A 31 -12.01 1.79 -2.25
CA ARG A 31 -11.77 3.00 -3.04
C ARG A 31 -10.54 2.88 -3.94
N VAL A 32 -9.73 1.84 -3.75
CA VAL A 32 -8.52 1.64 -4.57
C VAL A 32 -8.93 1.23 -5.98
N PRO A 33 -8.48 1.94 -7.03
CA PRO A 33 -8.78 1.57 -8.41
C PRO A 33 -8.16 0.21 -8.73
N LYS A 34 -8.94 -0.64 -9.42
CA LYS A 34 -8.47 -1.96 -9.90
C LYS A 34 -7.91 -1.91 -11.32
N THR A 35 -8.11 -0.79 -12.02
CA THR A 35 -7.78 -0.63 -13.43
C THR A 35 -6.35 -0.13 -13.66
N HIS A 36 -5.76 0.53 -12.67
CA HIS A 36 -4.43 1.15 -12.78
C HIS A 36 -3.76 1.28 -11.40
N LEU A 37 -2.46 1.52 -11.42
CA LEU A 37 -1.68 1.87 -10.22
C LEU A 37 -1.88 3.35 -9.87
N MET A 38 -2.15 3.62 -8.60
CA MET A 38 -2.33 4.98 -8.08
C MET A 38 -1.07 5.84 -8.17
N SER A 39 -1.25 7.09 -8.58
CA SER A 39 -0.27 8.17 -8.47
C SER A 39 -0.09 8.64 -7.01
N GLU A 40 0.95 9.44 -6.75
CA GLU A 40 1.20 10.04 -5.43
C GLU A 40 0.00 10.78 -4.86
N THR A 41 -0.66 11.59 -5.68
CA THR A 41 -1.84 12.34 -5.28
C THR A 41 -3.00 11.41 -4.91
N GLU A 42 -3.21 10.33 -5.66
CA GLU A 42 -4.33 9.41 -5.43
C GLU A 42 -4.19 8.63 -4.13
N TRP A 43 -3.01 8.05 -3.85
CA TRP A 43 -2.84 7.34 -2.58
C TRP A 43 -2.79 8.29 -1.39
N ARG A 44 -2.31 9.53 -1.55
CA ARG A 44 -2.41 10.57 -0.50
C ARG A 44 -3.86 10.93 -0.20
N ASN A 45 -4.72 11.02 -1.22
CA ASN A 45 -6.15 11.28 -1.07
C ASN A 45 -6.90 10.15 -0.34
N LEU A 46 -6.37 8.92 -0.37
CA LEU A 46 -6.90 7.80 0.43
C LEU A 46 -6.50 7.88 1.92
N GLY A 47 -5.65 8.84 2.29
CA GLY A 47 -5.15 9.02 3.65
C GLY A 47 -3.83 8.30 3.93
N VAL A 48 -3.19 7.69 2.92
CA VAL A 48 -1.85 7.12 3.07
C VAL A 48 -0.85 8.26 3.19
N GLN A 49 -0.03 8.22 4.23
CA GLN A 49 0.95 9.26 4.55
C GLN A 49 2.35 8.67 4.49
N GLN A 50 3.13 9.10 3.51
CA GLN A 50 4.54 8.76 3.36
C GLN A 50 5.37 10.00 2.97
N SER A 51 6.69 9.87 3.03
CA SER A 51 7.62 10.87 2.49
C SER A 51 7.41 11.05 0.98
N GLN A 52 8.01 12.09 0.40
CA GLN A 52 7.97 12.29 -1.04
C GLN A 52 8.82 11.23 -1.77
N GLY A 53 8.40 10.83 -2.97
CA GLY A 53 9.16 9.91 -3.83
C GLY A 53 8.72 8.45 -3.80
N TRP A 54 7.71 8.09 -2.99
CA TRP A 54 7.12 6.75 -3.02
C TRP A 54 6.20 6.56 -4.22
N ILE A 55 6.47 5.52 -4.98
CA ILE A 55 5.72 5.10 -6.16
C ILE A 55 4.98 3.81 -5.82
N HIS A 56 3.69 3.75 -6.14
CA HIS A 56 2.90 2.56 -5.96
C HIS A 56 3.15 1.57 -7.10
N TYR A 57 3.72 0.41 -6.77
CA TYR A 57 4.19 -0.59 -7.74
C TYR A 57 3.20 -1.72 -7.97
N MET A 58 2.53 -2.17 -6.91
CA MET A 58 1.71 -3.37 -6.97
C MET A 58 0.54 -3.29 -6.01
N ILE A 59 -0.61 -3.75 -6.48
CA ILE A 59 -1.79 -3.98 -5.66
C ILE A 59 -1.83 -5.46 -5.29
N HIS A 60 -1.83 -5.77 -3.99
CA HIS A 60 -2.08 -7.13 -3.53
C HIS A 60 -3.55 -7.29 -3.13
N GLN A 61 -4.31 -7.95 -4.00
CA GLN A 61 -5.66 -8.43 -3.69
C GLN A 61 -5.60 -9.92 -3.37
N PRO A 62 -5.63 -10.31 -2.08
CA PRO A 62 -5.74 -11.71 -1.76
C PRO A 62 -7.11 -12.24 -2.18
N GLU A 63 -7.14 -13.45 -2.73
CA GLU A 63 -8.40 -14.15 -2.89
C GLU A 63 -9.05 -14.37 -1.52
N GLN A 64 -10.36 -14.14 -1.46
CA GLN A 64 -11.13 -14.31 -0.23
C GLN A 64 -11.26 -15.79 0.08
N SER A 65 -10.21 -16.38 0.67
CA SER A 65 -10.29 -17.73 1.20
C SER A 65 -11.00 -17.68 2.56
N VAL A 66 -12.00 -18.55 2.76
CA VAL A 66 -12.75 -18.67 4.02
C VAL A 66 -11.81 -19.05 5.19
N PHE A 67 -10.71 -19.74 4.89
CA PHE A 67 -9.80 -20.29 5.87
C PHE A 67 -8.72 -19.32 6.35
N ARG A 68 -8.29 -18.37 5.51
CA ARG A 68 -7.28 -17.35 5.87
C ARG A 68 -7.59 -16.03 5.15
N PRO A 69 -8.33 -15.10 5.78
CA PRO A 69 -8.50 -13.77 5.25
C PRO A 69 -7.17 -13.02 5.33
N LEU A 70 -6.49 -12.87 4.19
CA LEU A 70 -5.30 -12.04 4.10
C LEU A 70 -5.70 -10.54 3.98
N PRO A 71 -4.94 -9.62 4.58
CA PRO A 71 -5.22 -8.19 4.48
C PRO A 71 -4.93 -7.68 3.06
N PHE A 72 -5.75 -6.73 2.59
CA PHE A 72 -5.45 -5.98 1.38
C PHE A 72 -4.31 -5.00 1.67
N TYR A 73 -3.28 -5.01 0.83
CA TYR A 73 -2.19 -4.05 0.93
C TYR A 73 -1.74 -3.55 -0.43
N ILE A 74 -1.23 -2.32 -0.42
CA ILE A 74 -0.54 -1.72 -1.56
C ILE A 74 0.96 -1.76 -1.29
N VAL A 75 1.75 -2.07 -2.31
CA VAL A 75 3.22 -2.06 -2.23
C VAL A 75 3.72 -0.78 -2.88
N THR A 76 4.48 0.00 -2.10
CA THR A 76 5.14 1.21 -2.58
C THR A 76 6.66 1.00 -2.58
N PHE A 77 7.36 1.64 -3.51
CA PHE A 77 8.82 1.68 -3.56
C PHE A 77 9.33 3.10 -3.78
N GLN A 78 10.56 3.37 -3.36
CA GLN A 78 11.24 4.64 -3.60
C GLN A 78 12.68 4.34 -4.09
N PRO A 79 13.16 5.00 -5.17
CA PRO A 79 14.57 4.91 -5.57
C PRO A 79 15.47 5.49 -4.49
N PHE A 80 16.60 4.84 -4.22
CA PHE A 80 17.62 5.42 -3.34
C PHE A 80 18.10 6.75 -3.92
N GLN A 81 17.89 7.83 -3.19
CA GLN A 81 18.54 9.12 -3.45
C GLN A 81 20.01 8.95 -3.00
N LYS A 82 20.88 8.43 -3.87
CA LYS A 82 22.34 8.53 -3.70
C LYS A 82 22.84 9.85 -4.26
#